data_AF-A0A1A0N2R8-F1
#
_entry.id   AF-A0A1A0N2R8-F1
#
_cell.length_a   1.000
_cell.length_b   1.000
_cell.length_c   1.000
_cell.angle_alpha   90.00
_cell.angle_beta   90.00
_cell.angle_gamma   90.00
#
_symmetry.space_group_name_H-M   'P 1'
#
loop_
_entity.id
_entity.type
_entity.pdbx_description
1 polymer ?
#
loop_
_entity_poly.entity_id
_entity_poly.type
_entity_poly.pdbx_seq_one_letter_code
_entity_poly.pdbx_strand_id
1 'polypeptide(L)' 'MKHRDISAIDRQLSLLASVSSSIRRLGGKPSTALIDELLDERIASRRPLGVGSGCTEGESAAERG' A
#
# COMPACT_ATOMS: atom_id res chain seq x y z
N MET A 1 3.91 -16.28 9.18
CA MET A 1 3.74 -14.92 9.74
C MET A 1 2.26 -14.75 10.09
N LYS A 2 1.92 -14.17 11.25
CA LYS A 2 0.51 -13.95 11.61
C LYS A 2 -0.02 -12.81 10.73
N HIS A 3 -0.97 -13.10 9.85
CA HIS A 3 -1.66 -12.06 9.07
C HIS A 3 -2.42 -11.15 10.05
N ARG A 4 -2.09 -9.86 10.08
CA ARG A 4 -2.87 -8.87 10.82
C ARG A 4 -4.22 -8.68 10.13
N ASP A 5 -5.24 -8.41 10.93
CA ASP A 5 -6.54 -8.00 10.40
C ASP A 5 -6.39 -6.68 9.62
N ILE A 6 -7.07 -6.56 8.47
CA ILE A 6 -7.04 -5.36 7.62
C ILE A 6 -7.43 -4.11 8.44
N SER A 7 -8.38 -4.25 9.36
CA SER A 7 -8.82 -3.16 10.24
C SER A 7 -7.71 -2.68 11.18
N ALA A 8 -6.87 -3.60 11.64
CA ALA A 8 -5.72 -3.26 12.48
C ALA A 8 -4.63 -2.56 11.66
N ILE A 9 -4.37 -3.04 10.45
CA ILE A 9 -3.44 -2.41 9.50
C ILE A 9 -3.87 -0.97 9.19
N ASP A 10 -5.15 -0.75 8.87
CA ASP A 10 -5.70 0.58 8.54
C ASP A 10 -5.60 1.57 9.72
N ARG A 11 -5.81 1.09 10.96
CA ARG A 11 -5.62 1.90 12.18
C ARG A 11 -4.17 2.30 12.37
N GLN A 12 -3.22 1.37 12.17
CA GLN A 12 -1.79 1.66 12.28
C GLN A 12 -1.32 2.64 11.21
N LEU A 13 -1.77 2.48 9.96
CA LEU A 13 -1.47 3.41 8.87
C LEU A 13 -1.98 4.83 9.17
N SER A 14 -3.21 4.96 9.70
CA SER A 14 -3.80 6.26 10.07
C SER A 14 -3.01 6.97 11.17
N LEU A 15 -2.57 6.22 12.19
CA LEU A 15 -1.73 6.75 13.26
C LEU A 15 -0.36 7.19 12.73
N LEU A 16 0.30 6.33 11.95
CA LEU A 16 1.62 6.63 11.37
C LEU A 16 1.58 7.84 10.43
N ALA A 17 0.49 8.04 9.69
CA ALA A 17 0.29 9.24 8.88
C ALA A 17 0.23 10.51 9.74
N SER A 18 -0.50 10.46 10.85
CA SER A 18 -0.64 11.59 11.80
C SER A 18 0.68 11.92 12.50
N VAL A 19 1.42 10.90 12.93
CA VAL A 19 2.75 11.05 13.55
C VAL A 19 3.76 11.58 12.53
N SER A 20 3.78 11.03 11.32
CA SER A 20 4.67 11.48 10.24
C SER A 20 4.42 12.94 9.87
N SER A 21 3.16 13.37 9.84
CA SER A 21 2.79 14.77 9.62
C SER A 21 3.37 15.67 10.73
N SER A 22 3.24 15.24 11.99
CA SER A 22 3.78 15.97 13.14
C SER A 22 5.30 16.07 13.11
N ILE A 23 6.00 14.98 12.79
CA ILE A 23 7.47 14.96 12.68
C ILE A 23 7.93 15.92 11.57
N ARG A 24 7.30 15.88 10.39
CA ARG A 24 7.61 16.81 9.30
C ARG A 24 7.40 18.27 9.69
N ARG A 25 6.31 18.57 10.40
CA ARG A 25 6.03 19.92 10.91
C ARG A 25 7.09 20.44 11.88
N LEU A 26 7.73 19.55 12.63
CA LEU A 26 8.83 19.88 13.54
C LEU A 26 10.20 19.93 12.82
N GLY A 27 10.23 19.80 11.49
CA GLY A 27 11.46 19.78 10.68
C GLY A 27 12.17 18.44 10.63
N GLY A 28 11.57 17.38 11.17
CA GLY A 28 12.12 16.02 11.13
C GLY A 28 11.79 15.28 9.83
N LYS A 29 12.50 14.18 9.59
CA LYS A 29 12.26 13.28 8.45
C LYS A 29 11.78 11.92 8.98
N PRO A 30 10.46 11.66 8.99
CA PRO A 30 9.93 10.40 9.51
C PRO A 30 10.35 9.24 8.58
N SER A 31 10.67 8.10 9.19
CA SER A 31 10.92 6.87 8.44
C SER A 31 9.62 6.33 7.84
N THR A 32 9.66 5.90 6.58
CA THR A 32 8.51 5.31 5.87
C THR A 32 8.55 3.79 5.83
N ALA A 33 9.65 3.14 6.25
CA ALA A 33 9.83 1.69 6.09
C ALA A 33 8.68 0.85 6.68
N LEU A 34 8.15 1.25 7.85
CA LEU A 34 7.03 0.56 8.49
C LEU A 34 5.69 0.82 7.76
N ILE A 35 5.53 1.99 7.14
CA ILE A 35 4.35 2.31 6.32
C ILE A 35 4.38 1.41 5.08
N ASP A 36 5.53 1.30 4.44
CA ASP A 36 5.73 0.47 3.24
C ASP A 36 5.42 -1.00 3.54
N GLU A 37 5.95 -1.55 4.65
CA GLU A 37 5.67 -2.92 5.10
C GLU A 37 4.17 -3.18 5.37
N LEU A 38 3.49 -2.23 6.02
CA LEU A 38 2.05 -2.32 6.30
C LEU A 38 1.20 -2.25 5.03
N LEU A 39 1.61 -1.45 4.04
CA LEU A 39 0.94 -1.38 2.74
C LEU A 39 1.09 -2.69 1.97
N ASP A 40 2.29 -3.28 1.98
CA ASP A 40 2.54 -4.59 1.37
C ASP A 40 1.71 -5.68 2.02
N GLU A 41 1.64 -5.73 3.35
CA GLU A 41 0.81 -6.69 4.07
C GLU A 41 -0.69 -6.50 3.78
N ARG A 42 -1.14 -5.25 3.62
CA ARG A 42 -2.52 -4.92 3.26
C ARG A 42 -2.86 -5.42 1.85
N ILE A 43 -1.96 -5.24 0.90
CA ILE A 43 -2.12 -5.72 -0.49
C ILE A 43 -2.15 -7.25 -0.50
N ALA A 44 -1.23 -7.90 0.23
CA ALA A 44 -1.19 -9.35 0.36
C ALA A 44 -2.49 -9.92 0.99
N SER A 45 -3.05 -9.22 1.98
CA SER A 45 -4.29 -9.62 2.65
C SER A 45 -5.55 -9.39 1.81
N ARG A 46 -5.47 -8.54 0.77
CA ARG A 46 -6.56 -8.25 -0.17
C ARG A 46 -6.52 -9.09 -1.44
N ARG A 47 -5.43 -9.84 -1.70
CA ARG A 47 -5.38 -10.75 -2.84
C ARG A 47 -6.44 -11.83 -2.64
N PRO A 48 -7.45 -11.94 -3.54
CA PRO A 48 -8.23 -13.15 -3.63
C PRO A 48 -7.24 -14.29 -3.90
N LEU A 49 -7.48 -15.47 -3.33
CA LEU A 49 -6.65 -16.68 -3.57
C LEU A 49 -6.69 -17.18 -5.04
N GLY A 50 -7.03 -16.33 -6.01
CA GLY A 50 -7.04 -16.64 -7.42
C GLY A 50 -7.46 -15.43 -8.25
N VAL A 51 -6.51 -14.56 -8.59
CA VAL A 51 -6.47 -13.89 -9.89
C VAL A 51 -5.00 -13.67 -10.18
N GLY A 52 -4.55 -14.31 -11.26
CA GLY A 52 -3.17 -14.25 -11.72
C GLY A 52 -2.73 -12.80 -11.93
N SER A 53 -1.44 -12.61 -11.72
CA SER A 53 -0.68 -11.46 -12.21
C SER A 53 -0.82 -11.38 -13.74
N GLY A 54 -1.90 -10.80 -14.22
CA GLY A 54 -2.03 -10.37 -15.60
C GLY A 54 -1.37 -9.01 -15.73
N CYS A 55 -0.13 -8.99 -16.20
CA CYS A 55 0.38 -7.82 -16.89
C CYS A 55 -0.59 -7.55 -18.05
N THR A 56 -1.48 -6.56 -17.92
CA THR A 56 -2.15 -6.01 -19.09
C THR A 56 -1.12 -5.15 -19.79
N GLU A 57 -0.34 -5.77 -20.67
CA GLU A 57 0.35 -5.06 -21.75
C GLU A 57 -0.71 -4.25 -22.50
N GLY A 58 -0.46 -2.94 -22.61
CA GLY A 58 -1.34 -2.04 -23.33
C GLY A 58 -1.31 -2.36 -24.82
N GLU A 59 -2.24 -3.18 -25.27
CA GLU A 59 -2.59 -3.29 -26.68
C GLU A 59 -3.48 -2.09 -27.04
N SER A 60 -2.85 -0.94 -27.34
CA SER A 60 -3.52 0.13 -28.08
C SER A 60 -3.57 -0.27 -29.55
N ALA A 61 -4.70 -0.85 -29.96
CA ALA A 61 -5.06 -1.03 -31.35
C ALA A 61 -5.16 0.35 -32.03
N ALA A 62 -4.19 0.68 -32.88
CA ALA A 62 -4.32 1.79 -33.82
C ALA A 62 -5.21 1.33 -34.98
N GLU A 63 -6.47 1.78 -34.93
CA GLU A 63 -7.48 1.68 -35.97
C GLU A 63 -6.97 2.31 -37.28
N ARG A 64 -7.09 1.56 -38.39
CA ARG A 64 -6.85 2.04 -39.75
C ARG A 64 -8.01 2.93 -40.19
N GLY A 65 -7.69 4.15 -40.61
CA GLY A 65 -8.49 4.97 -41.52
C GLY A 65 -7.71 5.22 -42.81
#